data_AF-U2ZHH8-F1
#
_entry.id   AF-U2ZHH8-F1
#
_cell.length_a   1.000
_cell.length_b   1.000
_cell.length_c   1.000
_cell.angle_alpha   90.00
_cell.angle_beta   90.00
_cell.angle_gamma   90.00
#
_symmetry.space_group_name_H-M   'P 1'
#
loop_
_entity.id
_entity.type
_entity.pdbx_description
1 polymer ?
#
loop_
_entity_poly.entity_id
_entity_poly.type
_entity_poly.pdbx_seq_one_letter_code
_entity_poly.pdbx_strand_id
1 'polypeptide(L)' 'MNSMPHELVWGEVYFPPLLLVVALAYLLTIVVGTAAAKLGLYKYIAFPALAELSLIVIFIGVIGQFITIF' A
#
# COMPACT_ATOMS: atom_id res chain seq x y z
N MET A 1 5.16 4.98 27.08
CA MET A 1 5.26 5.37 25.66
C MET A 1 6.46 4.64 25.10
N ASN A 2 6.24 3.51 24.45
CA ASN A 2 7.33 2.73 23.85
C ASN A 2 7.41 3.18 22.38
N SER A 3 8.30 4.12 22.09
CA SER A 3 8.52 4.62 20.73
C SER A 3 9.07 3.45 19.91
N MET A 4 8.21 2.86 19.08
CA MET A 4 8.65 1.93 18.06
C MET A 4 9.71 2.67 17.22
N PRO A 5 10.90 2.09 16.96
CA PRO A 5 11.94 2.80 16.24
C PRO A 5 11.38 3.29 14.90
N HIS A 6 11.62 4.55 14.54
CA HIS A 6 11.18 5.16 13.28
C HIS A 6 11.85 4.53 12.05
N GLU A 7 12.64 3.49 12.25
CA GLU A 7 13.42 2.80 11.25
C GLU A 7 13.26 1.30 11.51
N LEU A 8 12.84 0.55 10.49
CA LEU A 8 12.78 -0.89 10.60
C LEU A 8 14.21 -1.41 10.48
N VAL A 9 14.81 -1.81 11.61
CA VAL A 9 16.20 -2.25 11.67
C VAL A 9 16.23 -3.78 11.57
N TRP A 10 16.88 -4.30 10.53
CA TRP A 10 17.23 -5.71 10.44
C TRP A 10 18.76 -5.84 10.41
N GLY A 11 19.35 -6.11 11.58
CA GLY A 11 20.81 -6.08 11.74
C GLY A 11 21.33 -4.64 11.62
N GLU A 12 22.12 -4.35 10.59
CA GLU A 12 22.67 -3.02 10.28
C GLU A 12 21.96 -2.33 9.10
N VAL A 13 20.95 -2.98 8.50
CA VAL A 13 20.22 -2.43 7.36
C VAL A 13 19.04 -1.62 7.87
N TYR A 14 19.11 -0.30 7.66
CA TYR A 14 18.02 0.63 7.93
C TYR A 14 17.01 0.58 6.78
N PHE A 15 15.79 0.12 7.07
CA PHE A 15 14.71 0.07 6.09
C PHE A 15 13.68 1.17 6.38
N PRO A 16 13.53 2.17 5.49
CA PRO A 16 12.53 3.21 5.63
C PRO A 16 11.12 2.62 5.75
N PRO A 17 10.35 2.93 6.81
CA PRO A 17 8.99 2.42 6.98
C PRO A 17 8.08 2.73 5.77
N LEU A 18 8.29 3.88 5.12
CA LEU A 18 7.55 4.26 3.92
C LEU A 18 7.73 3.26 2.78
N LEU A 19 8.94 2.71 2.57
CA LEU A 19 9.18 1.72 1.52
C LEU A 19 8.38 0.44 1.78
N LEU A 20 8.30 0.01 3.04
CA LEU A 20 7.51 -1.15 3.42
C LEU A 20 6.01 -0.89 3.18
N VAL A 21 5.51 0.26 3.58
CA VAL A 21 4.10 0.65 3.39
C VAL A 21 3.75 0.68 1.90
N VAL A 22 4.58 1.31 1.06
CA VAL A 22 4.36 1.39 -0.38
C VAL A 22 4.39 0.00 -1.02
N ALA A 23 5.33 -0.86 -0.63
CA ALA A 23 5.41 -2.23 -1.14
C ALA A 23 4.15 -3.05 -0.81
N LEU A 24 3.67 -2.96 0.43
CA LEU A 24 2.44 -3.64 0.87
C LEU A 24 1.21 -3.08 0.15
N ALA A 25 1.09 -1.76 0.02
CA ALA A 25 -0.01 -1.11 -0.68
C ALA A 25 -0.05 -1.49 -2.17
N TYR A 26 1.11 -1.58 -2.81
CA TYR A 26 1.24 -2.01 -4.20
C TYR A 26 0.79 -3.47 -4.39
N LEU A 27 1.24 -4.38 -3.53
CA LEU A 27 0.80 -5.78 -3.55
C LEU A 27 -0.71 -5.90 -3.36
N LEU A 28 -1.28 -5.15 -2.41
CA LEU A 28 -2.72 -5.13 -2.17
C LEU A 28 -3.48 -4.59 -3.40
N THR A 29 -2.95 -3.56 -4.05
CA THR A 29 -3.51 -3.00 -5.28
C THR A 29 -3.55 -4.02 -6.42
N ILE A 30 -2.48 -4.80 -6.60
CA ILE A 30 -2.47 -5.89 -7.59
C ILE A 30 -3.52 -6.94 -7.27
N VAL A 31 -3.63 -7.36 -6.00
CA VAL A 31 -4.63 -8.36 -5.59
C VAL A 31 -6.05 -7.86 -5.85
N VAL A 32 -6.36 -6.63 -5.48
CA VAL A 32 -7.69 -6.02 -5.69
C VAL A 32 -7.96 -5.77 -7.17
N GLY A 33 -6.98 -5.26 -7.92
CA GLY A 33 -7.08 -5.03 -9.36
C GLY A 33 -7.31 -6.31 -10.14
N THR A 34 -6.55 -7.37 -9.85
CA THR A 34 -6.75 -8.68 -10.47
C THR A 34 -8.10 -9.31 -10.10
N ALA A 35 -8.57 -9.15 -8.85
CA ALA A 35 -9.91 -9.58 -8.46
C ALA A 35 -11.00 -8.79 -9.20
N ALA A 36 -10.87 -7.48 -9.29
CA ALA A 36 -11.81 -6.61 -9.98
C ALA A 36 -11.86 -6.89 -11.50
N ALA A 37 -10.72 -7.17 -12.12
CA ALA A 37 -10.64 -7.60 -13.51
C ALA A 37 -11.34 -8.94 -13.73
N LYS A 38 -11.10 -9.93 -12.87
CA LYS A 38 -11.77 -11.25 -12.93
C LYS A 38 -13.29 -11.17 -12.74
N LEU A 39 -13.76 -10.26 -11.87
CA LEU A 39 -15.18 -10.01 -11.65
C LEU A 39 -15.80 -9.11 -12.74
N GLY A 40 -15.02 -8.65 -13.72
CA GLY A 40 -15.49 -7.78 -14.79
C GLY A 40 -15.93 -6.39 -14.30
N LEU A 41 -15.42 -5.93 -13.15
CA LEU A 41 -15.79 -4.62 -12.58
C LEU A 41 -15.20 -3.45 -13.37
N TYR A 42 -14.15 -3.68 -14.17
CA TYR A 42 -13.50 -2.63 -14.97
C TYR A 42 -14.45 -2.03 -16.01
N LYS A 43 -15.52 -2.73 -16.39
CA LYS A 43 -16.57 -2.19 -17.27
C LYS A 43 -17.39 -1.05 -16.63
N TYR A 44 -17.37 -0.93 -15.30
CA TYR A 44 -18.04 0.13 -14.55
C TYR A 44 -17.10 1.28 -14.19
N ILE A 45 -15.81 1.17 -14.53
CA ILE A 45 -14.79 2.16 -14.20
C ILE A 45 -14.39 2.87 -15.49
N ALA A 46 -14.67 4.17 -15.58
CA ALA A 46 -14.33 4.97 -16.76
C ALA A 46 -12.82 5.01 -17.04
N PHE A 47 -12.00 5.09 -15.98
CA PHE A 47 -10.54 5.16 -16.07
C PHE A 47 -9.87 4.15 -15.13
N PRO A 48 -9.67 2.89 -15.56
CA PRO A 48 -9.10 1.84 -14.72
C PRO A 48 -7.74 2.18 -14.10
N ALA A 49 -6.85 2.81 -14.87
CA ALA A 49 -5.53 3.23 -14.38
C ALA A 49 -5.63 4.27 -13.24
N LEU A 50 -6.56 5.23 -13.33
CA LEU A 50 -6.78 6.20 -12.26
C LEU A 50 -7.39 5.53 -11.02
N ALA A 51 -8.24 4.52 -11.19
CA ALA A 51 -8.78 3.76 -10.06
C ALA A 51 -7.69 2.98 -9.33
N GLU A 52 -6.76 2.33 -10.05
CA GLU A 52 -5.61 1.64 -9.47
C GLU A 52 -4.67 2.62 -8.73
N LEU A 53 -4.37 3.78 -9.34
CA LEU A 53 -3.60 4.85 -8.68
C LEU A 53 -4.31 5.40 -7.44
N SER A 54 -5.63 5.46 -7.44
CA SER A 54 -6.39 5.88 -6.26
C SER A 54 -6.33 4.82 -5.17
N LEU A 55 -6.45 3.54 -5.54
CA LEU A 55 -6.37 2.41 -4.60
C LEU A 55 -5.02 2.35 -3.89
N ILE A 56 -3.91 2.52 -4.61
CA ILE A 56 -2.58 2.49 -3.98
C ILE A 56 -2.42 3.62 -2.94
N VAL A 57 -2.91 4.83 -3.22
CA VAL A 57 -2.88 5.96 -2.27
C VAL A 57 -3.75 5.67 -1.05
N ILE A 58 -4.97 5.14 -1.26
CA ILE A 58 -5.87 4.73 -0.17
C ILE A 58 -5.19 3.66 0.70
N PHE A 59 -4.57 2.64 0.10
CA PHE A 59 -3.90 1.59 0.85
C PHE A 59 -2.66 2.08 1.58
N ILE A 60 -1.87 2.99 1.01
CA ILE A 60 -0.77 3.65 1.73
C ILE A 60 -1.31 4.37 2.97
N GLY A 61 -2.39 5.14 2.83
CA GLY A 61 -3.00 5.87 3.93
C GLY A 61 -3.51 4.93 5.03
N VAL A 62 -4.20 3.85 4.67
CA VAL A 62 -4.73 2.86 5.61
C VAL A 62 -3.62 2.09 6.31
N ILE A 63 -2.65 1.54 5.57
CA ILE A 63 -1.54 0.76 6.12
C ILE A 63 -0.65 1.66 7.00
N GLY A 64 -0.47 2.92 6.61
CA GLY A 64 0.26 3.93 7.38
C GLY A 64 -0.34 4.27 8.74
N GLN A 65 -1.60 3.91 9.02
CA GLN A 65 -2.15 4.02 10.38
C GLN A 65 -1.59 2.95 11.32
N PHE A 66 -1.07 1.84 10.79
CA PHE A 66 -0.56 0.71 11.57
C PHE A 66 0.97 0.65 11.62
N ILE A 67 1.64 1.30 10.66
CA ILE A 67 3.10 1.40 10.60
C ILE A 67 3.46 2.87 10.73
N THR A 68 4.18 3.24 11.79
CA THR A 68 4.67 4.60 12.00
C THR A 68 5.59 5.00 10.85
N ILE A 69 5.09 5.87 9.98
CA ILE A 69 5.84 6.42 8.85
C ILE A 69 6.52 7.76 9.21
N PHE A 70 6.03 8.42 10.27
CA PHE A 70 6.46 9.72 10.77
C PHE A 70 6.53 9.73 12.30
#